data_AF-A0A7X7S9P1-F1
#
_entry.id   AF-A0A7X7S9P1-F1
#
_cell.length_a   1.000
_cell.length_b   1.000
_cell.length_c   1.000
_cell.angle_alpha   90.00
_cell.angle_beta   90.00
_cell.angle_gamma   90.00
#
_symmetry.space_group_name_H-M   'P 1'
#
loop_
_entity.id
_entity.type
_entity.pdbx_description
1 polymer ?
#
loop_
_entity_poly.entity_id
_entity_poly.type
_entity_poly.pdbx_seq_one_letter_code
_entity_poly.pdbx_strand_id
1 'polypeptide(L)'
;STGVGSTDLAAGMVSGKLWFKVPETFKFIINGTLPEGVFAKDLILYLIGDVTADGATYMAAEFTGEAIRNLSVEARFTISNMAIEMGAKCGLMEVDDKTAEWVKRRSQKPFEPVYADPDAVYARIKEYHVSRLEPQIAKPHTVDNVCPVKDVLGIPIQQGVIGTCTNGRIEDLRVAASILDGRKIHKNTRLIVAPASREVLLEAIYEGLIQTFVQAGAAVVTPGCGPCVGTHNGVPSDGENVISTANRNFKGRMGNNRAFIYLGSPATVAASVLKGSIADPREVLL
;
A
#
# COMPACT_ATOMS: atom_id res chain seq x y z
N SER A 1 11.98 -11.87 1.14
CA SER A 1 12.67 -10.59 1.41
C SER A 1 12.40 -10.18 2.86
N THR A 2 13.39 -9.68 3.60
CA THR A 2 13.20 -9.22 4.99
C THR A 2 14.10 -8.02 5.28
N GLY A 3 13.66 -7.13 6.18
CA GLY A 3 14.48 -6.03 6.66
C GLY A 3 15.55 -6.50 7.65
N VAL A 4 16.73 -5.90 7.57
CA VAL A 4 17.87 -6.17 8.45
C VAL A 4 18.48 -4.86 8.95
N GLY A 5 19.16 -4.91 10.09
CA GLY A 5 19.87 -3.74 10.63
C GLY A 5 21.12 -3.40 9.83
N SER A 6 21.73 -2.24 10.13
CA SER A 6 22.98 -1.80 9.46
C SER A 6 24.14 -2.78 9.66
N THR A 7 24.26 -3.39 10.84
CA THR A 7 25.29 -4.39 11.15
C THR A 7 25.12 -5.67 10.34
N ASP A 8 23.90 -6.19 10.26
CA ASP A 8 23.58 -7.37 9.44
C ASP A 8 23.81 -7.10 7.96
N LEU A 9 23.44 -5.90 7.48
CA LEU A 9 23.73 -5.48 6.11
C LEU A 9 25.24 -5.47 5.85
N ALA A 10 26.05 -4.92 6.75
CA ALA A 10 27.50 -4.92 6.63
C ALA A 10 28.07 -6.35 6.57
N ALA A 11 27.61 -7.24 7.46
CA ALA A 11 27.99 -8.64 7.45
C ALA A 11 27.59 -9.36 6.14
N GLY A 12 26.39 -9.10 5.64
CA GLY A 12 25.90 -9.63 4.36
C GLY A 12 26.69 -9.13 3.16
N MET A 13 27.09 -7.85 3.15
CA MET A 13 27.93 -7.28 2.08
C MET A 13 29.34 -7.87 2.07
N VAL A 14 29.94 -8.12 3.24
CA VAL A 14 31.30 -8.67 3.35
C VAL A 14 31.32 -10.17 3.05
N SER A 15 30.36 -10.93 3.60
CA SER A 15 30.39 -12.39 3.55
C SER A 15 29.53 -13.03 2.46
N GLY A 16 28.59 -12.27 1.88
CA GLY A 16 27.55 -12.79 0.99
C GLY A 16 26.53 -13.69 1.70
N LYS A 17 26.56 -13.77 3.05
CA LYS A 17 25.74 -14.68 3.86
C LYS A 17 25.17 -13.96 5.08
N LEU A 18 24.07 -14.47 5.61
CA LEU A 18 23.47 -13.99 6.86
C LEU A 18 22.78 -15.13 7.60
N TRP A 19 22.70 -15.01 8.93
CA TRP A 19 21.98 -15.96 9.78
C TRP A 19 20.49 -15.64 9.82
N PHE A 20 19.66 -16.65 9.60
CA PHE A 20 18.22 -16.54 9.72
C PHE A 20 17.67 -17.64 10.62
N LYS A 21 16.84 -17.26 11.59
CA LYS A 21 15.92 -18.20 12.23
C LYS A 21 14.76 -18.42 11.27
N VAL A 22 14.52 -19.68 10.89
CA VAL A 22 13.40 -20.05 10.00
C VAL A 22 12.09 -19.70 10.74
N PRO A 23 11.23 -18.83 10.17
CA PRO A 23 9.96 -18.49 10.79
C PRO A 23 8.94 -19.61 10.55
N GLU A 24 7.97 -19.72 11.45
CA GLU A 24 6.73 -20.44 11.16
C GLU A 24 5.91 -19.67 10.12
N THR A 25 4.92 -20.32 9.48
CA THR A 25 4.10 -19.66 8.45
C THR A 25 2.65 -19.51 8.90
N PHE A 26 2.10 -18.30 8.73
CA PHE A 26 0.68 -17.98 8.82
C PHE A 26 0.10 -17.86 7.41
N LYS A 27 -0.76 -18.80 7.02
CA LYS A 27 -1.41 -18.84 5.71
C LYS A 27 -2.74 -18.07 5.69
N PHE A 28 -2.86 -17.16 4.75
CA PHE A 28 -4.06 -16.39 4.44
C PHE A 28 -4.65 -16.91 3.13
N ILE A 29 -5.82 -17.53 3.18
CA ILE A 29 -6.54 -18.01 2.00
C ILE A 29 -7.64 -17.00 1.66
N ILE A 30 -7.52 -16.33 0.52
CA ILE A 30 -8.36 -15.17 0.17
C ILE A 30 -9.18 -15.50 -1.08
N ASN A 31 -10.44 -15.84 -0.85
CA ASN A 31 -11.38 -16.34 -1.85
C ASN A 31 -12.30 -15.24 -2.38
N GLY A 32 -12.74 -15.40 -3.64
CA GLY A 32 -13.57 -14.44 -4.36
C GLY A 32 -12.77 -13.35 -5.07
N THR A 33 -13.49 -12.34 -5.53
CA THR A 33 -12.97 -11.19 -6.29
C THR A 33 -13.17 -9.89 -5.52
N LEU A 34 -12.24 -8.95 -5.64
CA LEU A 34 -12.41 -7.62 -5.03
C LEU A 34 -13.52 -6.86 -5.76
N PRO A 35 -14.50 -6.27 -5.04
CA PRO A 35 -15.52 -5.45 -5.65
C PRO A 35 -14.95 -4.18 -6.30
N GLU A 36 -15.76 -3.54 -7.14
CA GLU A 36 -15.43 -2.24 -7.69
C GLU A 36 -15.18 -1.20 -6.60
N GLY A 37 -14.15 -0.37 -6.79
CA GLY A 37 -13.70 0.62 -5.82
C GLY A 37 -12.89 0.05 -4.64
N VAL A 38 -12.64 -1.26 -4.61
CA VAL A 38 -11.82 -1.93 -3.59
C VAL A 38 -10.52 -2.43 -4.23
N PHE A 39 -9.40 -2.04 -3.63
CA PHE A 39 -8.07 -2.32 -4.16
C PHE A 39 -7.25 -3.18 -3.18
N ALA A 40 -6.06 -3.61 -3.61
CA ALA A 40 -5.17 -4.42 -2.77
C ALA A 40 -4.79 -3.75 -1.44
N LYS A 41 -4.78 -2.41 -1.40
CA LYS A 41 -4.61 -1.63 -0.17
C LYS A 41 -5.74 -1.88 0.82
N ASP A 42 -6.99 -1.88 0.35
CA ASP A 42 -8.16 -2.12 1.18
C ASP A 42 -8.14 -3.56 1.72
N LEU A 43 -7.76 -4.52 0.87
CA LEU A 43 -7.59 -5.92 1.27
C LEU A 43 -6.56 -6.06 2.40
N ILE A 44 -5.35 -5.53 2.24
CA ILE A 44 -4.32 -5.71 3.28
C ILE A 44 -4.65 -4.95 4.57
N LEU A 45 -5.30 -3.78 4.49
CA LEU A 45 -5.81 -3.10 5.67
C LEU A 45 -6.88 -3.94 6.39
N TYR A 46 -7.83 -4.53 5.66
CA TYR A 46 -8.82 -5.44 6.24
C TYR A 46 -8.17 -6.61 6.99
N LEU A 47 -7.15 -7.25 6.38
CA LEU A 47 -6.42 -8.34 7.02
C LEU A 47 -5.68 -7.88 8.29
N ILE A 48 -4.98 -6.74 8.24
CA ILE A 48 -4.24 -6.18 9.38
C ILE A 48 -5.19 -5.79 10.52
N GLY A 49 -6.34 -5.19 10.21
CA GLY A 49 -7.34 -4.84 11.22
C GLY A 49 -7.91 -6.05 11.95
N ASP A 50 -8.01 -7.19 11.27
CA ASP A 50 -8.50 -8.45 11.83
C ASP A 50 -7.43 -9.22 12.62
N VAL A 51 -6.17 -9.25 12.16
CA VAL A 51 -5.10 -9.97 12.88
C VAL A 51 -4.36 -9.12 13.90
N THR A 52 -4.48 -7.79 13.84
CA THR A 52 -3.79 -6.79 14.66
C THR A 52 -2.28 -6.67 14.42
N ALA A 53 -1.64 -5.64 14.96
CA ALA A 53 -0.24 -5.31 14.72
C ALA A 53 0.76 -6.41 15.12
N ASP A 54 0.40 -7.29 16.06
CA ASP A 54 1.25 -8.39 16.54
C ASP A 54 0.73 -9.79 16.11
N GLY A 55 -0.27 -9.84 15.23
CA GLY A 55 -0.98 -11.07 14.86
C GLY A 55 -0.14 -12.15 14.19
N ALA A 56 0.96 -11.76 13.54
CA ALA A 56 1.88 -12.62 12.80
C ALA A 56 3.33 -12.46 13.24
N THR A 57 3.59 -12.00 14.48
CA THR A 57 4.93 -11.74 14.99
C THR A 57 5.86 -12.95 14.85
N TYR A 58 7.02 -12.73 14.23
CA TYR A 58 8.02 -13.75 13.87
C TYR A 58 7.57 -14.86 12.89
N MET A 59 6.40 -14.72 12.27
CA MET A 59 5.92 -15.63 11.22
C MET A 59 6.18 -15.05 9.82
N ALA A 60 6.24 -15.92 8.81
CA ALA A 60 6.04 -15.53 7.42
C ALA A 60 4.53 -15.48 7.12
N ALA A 61 4.06 -14.41 6.49
CA ALA A 61 2.69 -14.30 6.01
C ALA A 61 2.62 -14.81 4.57
N GLU A 62 1.98 -15.96 4.36
CA GLU A 62 1.75 -16.55 3.03
C GLU A 62 0.35 -16.18 2.56
N PHE A 63 0.24 -15.45 1.45
CA PHE A 63 -1.05 -15.06 0.87
C PHE A 63 -1.35 -15.90 -0.37
N THR A 64 -2.49 -16.57 -0.37
CA THR A 64 -2.98 -17.38 -1.49
C THR A 64 -4.48 -17.17 -1.72
N GLY A 65 -5.04 -17.86 -2.70
CA GLY A 65 -6.46 -17.82 -3.04
C GLY A 65 -6.77 -17.05 -4.33
N GLU A 66 -8.04 -17.09 -4.71
CA GLU A 66 -8.53 -16.53 -5.97
C GLU A 66 -8.26 -15.03 -6.08
N ALA A 67 -8.49 -14.26 -5.01
CA ALA A 67 -8.28 -12.82 -5.03
C ALA A 67 -6.82 -12.48 -5.34
N ILE A 68 -5.87 -13.18 -4.72
CA ILE A 68 -4.42 -12.97 -4.93
C ILE A 68 -4.00 -13.30 -6.37
N ARG A 69 -4.53 -14.40 -6.93
CA ARG A 69 -4.26 -14.76 -8.34
C ARG A 69 -4.79 -13.71 -9.31
N ASN A 70 -5.95 -13.12 -9.01
CA ASN A 70 -6.56 -12.11 -9.87
C ASN A 70 -5.84 -10.75 -9.85
N LEU A 71 -5.11 -10.42 -8.77
CA LEU A 71 -4.30 -9.21 -8.69
C LEU A 71 -3.18 -9.14 -9.74
N SER A 72 -2.77 -7.91 -10.07
CA SER A 72 -1.51 -7.63 -10.75
C SER A 72 -0.33 -7.89 -9.81
N VAL A 73 0.88 -7.97 -10.37
CA VAL A 73 2.11 -8.09 -9.55
C VAL A 73 2.34 -6.83 -8.70
N GLU A 74 2.00 -5.66 -9.22
CA GLU A 74 2.10 -4.38 -8.50
C GLU A 74 1.16 -4.31 -7.28
N ALA A 75 -0.05 -4.84 -7.42
CA ALA A 75 -1.02 -4.91 -6.34
C ALA A 75 -0.57 -5.92 -5.26
N ARG A 76 0.10 -7.01 -5.66
CA ARG A 76 0.75 -7.95 -4.73
C ARG A 76 1.90 -7.32 -3.95
N PHE A 77 2.62 -6.35 -4.55
CA PHE A 77 3.62 -5.57 -3.82
C PHE A 77 3.00 -4.74 -2.71
N THR A 78 1.80 -4.19 -2.90
CA THR A 78 1.06 -3.48 -1.83
C THR A 78 0.84 -4.38 -0.62
N ILE A 79 0.37 -5.61 -0.85
CA ILE A 79 0.06 -6.58 0.20
C ILE A 79 1.32 -7.02 0.94
N SER A 80 2.33 -7.49 0.20
CA SER A 80 3.60 -7.96 0.77
C SER A 80 4.39 -6.85 1.47
N ASN A 81 4.29 -5.59 1.01
CA ASN A 81 4.88 -4.43 1.67
C ASN A 81 4.34 -4.23 3.09
N MET A 82 3.04 -4.44 3.28
CA MET A 82 2.38 -4.20 4.57
C MET A 82 2.34 -5.43 5.48
N ALA A 83 2.92 -6.57 5.09
CA ALA A 83 3.02 -7.75 5.95
C ALA A 83 3.73 -7.44 7.29
N ILE A 84 4.69 -6.52 7.30
CA ILE A 84 5.36 -6.10 8.54
C ILE A 84 4.44 -5.34 9.50
N GLU A 85 3.34 -4.75 9.01
CA GLU A 85 2.39 -3.98 9.85
C GLU A 85 1.45 -4.89 10.64
N MET A 86 1.50 -6.22 10.44
CA MET A 86 0.92 -7.25 11.31
C MET A 86 1.99 -8.07 12.06
N GLY A 87 3.24 -7.57 12.09
CA GLY A 87 4.35 -8.21 12.80
C GLY A 87 5.08 -9.31 12.00
N ALA A 88 4.62 -9.63 10.77
CA ALA A 88 5.22 -10.68 9.98
C ALA A 88 6.66 -10.36 9.58
N LYS A 89 7.53 -11.37 9.64
CA LYS A 89 8.95 -11.28 9.25
C LYS A 89 9.11 -10.98 7.76
N CYS A 90 8.20 -11.51 6.94
CA CYS A 90 8.06 -11.27 5.51
C CYS A 90 6.65 -11.62 5.04
N GLY A 91 6.24 -11.03 3.90
CA GLY A 91 5.07 -11.47 3.14
C GLY A 91 5.50 -12.18 1.87
N LEU A 92 4.88 -13.30 1.55
CA LEU A 92 5.18 -14.11 0.37
C LEU A 92 3.92 -14.60 -0.34
N MET A 93 4.05 -14.80 -1.65
CA MET A 93 3.04 -15.31 -2.56
C MET A 93 3.73 -16.22 -3.56
N GLU A 94 3.02 -17.23 -4.03
CA GLU A 94 3.55 -18.15 -5.03
C GLU A 94 3.77 -17.45 -6.37
N VAL A 95 4.73 -17.98 -7.13
CA VAL A 95 4.98 -17.53 -8.49
C VAL A 95 3.89 -18.07 -9.40
N ASP A 96 3.32 -17.20 -10.23
CA ASP A 96 2.42 -17.54 -11.32
C ASP A 96 2.91 -16.92 -12.64
N ASP A 97 2.14 -17.09 -13.72
CA ASP A 97 2.49 -16.59 -15.04
C ASP A 97 2.71 -15.07 -15.05
N LYS A 98 1.89 -14.30 -14.31
CA LYS A 98 2.04 -12.84 -14.18
C LYS A 98 3.38 -12.48 -13.54
N THR A 99 3.76 -13.21 -12.50
CA THR A 99 5.03 -13.01 -11.78
C THR A 99 6.21 -13.38 -12.67
N ALA A 100 6.15 -14.53 -13.34
CA ALA A 100 7.19 -14.99 -14.26
C ALA A 100 7.40 -14.01 -15.43
N GLU A 101 6.31 -13.49 -16.00
CA GLU A 101 6.37 -12.48 -17.05
C GLU A 101 6.97 -11.16 -16.53
N TRP A 102 6.54 -10.70 -15.35
CA TRP A 102 7.06 -9.47 -14.75
C TRP A 102 8.58 -9.56 -14.49
N VAL A 103 9.07 -10.70 -14.02
CA VAL A 103 10.52 -10.94 -13.79
C VAL A 103 11.28 -10.98 -15.11
N LYS A 104 10.79 -11.71 -16.12
CA LYS A 104 11.44 -11.82 -17.45
C LYS A 104 11.66 -10.46 -18.11
N ARG A 105 10.72 -9.51 -17.93
CA ARG A 105 10.84 -8.16 -18.48
C ARG A 105 11.94 -7.31 -17.79
N ARG A 106 12.36 -7.69 -16.58
CA ARG A 106 13.28 -6.89 -15.73
C ARG A 106 14.62 -7.58 -15.43
N SER A 107 14.71 -8.88 -15.64
CA SER A 107 15.91 -9.65 -15.37
C SER A 107 16.06 -10.80 -16.37
N GLN A 108 17.30 -11.02 -16.80
CA GLN A 108 17.69 -12.20 -17.59
C GLN A 108 18.30 -13.30 -16.70
N LYS A 109 18.33 -13.10 -15.37
CA LYS A 109 18.87 -14.09 -14.45
C LYS A 109 17.91 -15.29 -14.37
N PRO A 110 18.43 -16.53 -14.44
CA PRO A 110 17.62 -17.71 -14.20
C PRO A 110 17.09 -17.66 -12.76
N PHE A 111 15.85 -18.09 -12.57
CA PHE A 111 15.26 -18.30 -11.27
C PHE A 111 14.45 -19.59 -11.28
N GLU A 112 14.43 -20.27 -10.14
CA GLU A 112 13.64 -21.47 -9.92
C GLU A 112 12.49 -21.11 -8.97
N PRO A 113 11.22 -21.20 -9.43
CA PRO A 113 10.07 -21.04 -8.56
C PRO A 113 10.08 -22.12 -7.46
N VAL A 114 9.75 -21.72 -6.24
CA VAL A 114 9.57 -22.63 -5.10
C VAL A 114 8.12 -22.54 -4.66
N TYR A 115 7.51 -23.69 -4.42
CA TYR A 115 6.11 -23.84 -4.01
C TYR A 115 6.05 -24.52 -2.66
N ALA A 116 4.93 -24.34 -1.95
CA ALA A 116 4.67 -25.12 -0.75
C ALA A 116 4.38 -26.58 -1.13
N ASP A 117 4.96 -27.52 -0.39
CA ASP A 117 4.63 -28.93 -0.55
C ASP A 117 3.16 -29.20 -0.16
N PRO A 118 2.50 -30.21 -0.75
CA PRO A 118 1.10 -30.53 -0.42
C PRO A 118 0.85 -30.86 1.07
N ASP A 119 1.88 -31.33 1.77
CA ASP A 119 1.87 -31.68 3.19
C ASP A 119 2.56 -30.63 4.09
N ALA A 120 2.79 -29.42 3.58
CA ALA A 120 3.35 -28.32 4.35
C ALA A 120 2.52 -28.00 5.60
N VAL A 121 3.20 -27.89 6.74
CA VAL A 121 2.58 -27.59 8.04
C VAL A 121 2.62 -26.08 8.30
N TYR A 122 1.45 -25.51 8.60
CA TYR A 122 1.28 -24.09 8.89
C TYR A 122 0.99 -23.91 10.37
N ALA A 123 1.63 -22.92 11.02
CA ALA A 123 1.32 -22.60 12.41
C ALA A 123 -0.11 -22.06 12.56
N ARG A 124 -0.58 -21.33 11.54
CA ARG A 124 -1.94 -20.79 11.46
C ARG A 124 -2.43 -20.77 10.03
N ILE A 125 -3.73 -20.98 9.87
CA ILE A 125 -4.44 -20.82 8.60
C ILE A 125 -5.71 -20.00 8.88
N LYS A 126 -5.97 -18.98 8.07
CA LYS A 126 -7.20 -18.20 8.15
C LYS A 126 -7.75 -17.93 6.75
N GLU A 127 -9.05 -18.14 6.60
CA GLU A 127 -9.76 -18.00 5.34
C GLU A 127 -10.62 -16.73 5.32
N TYR A 128 -10.67 -16.07 4.17
CA TYR A 128 -11.42 -14.84 3.95
C TYR A 128 -12.21 -14.91 2.65
N HIS A 129 -13.44 -14.38 2.67
CA HIS A 129 -14.26 -14.17 1.48
C HIS A 129 -14.42 -12.67 1.22
N VAL A 130 -13.84 -12.17 0.13
CA VAL A 130 -13.67 -10.72 -0.08
C VAL A 130 -14.64 -10.11 -1.08
N SER A 131 -15.57 -10.88 -1.65
CA SER A 131 -16.58 -10.39 -2.61
C SER A 131 -17.59 -9.40 -2.04
N ARG A 132 -17.60 -9.18 -0.72
CA ARG A 132 -18.40 -8.14 -0.05
C ARG A 132 -17.53 -7.15 0.71
N LEU A 133 -16.22 -7.17 0.48
CA LEU A 133 -15.30 -6.22 1.10
C LEU A 133 -15.67 -4.80 0.62
N GLU A 134 -15.62 -3.85 1.54
CA GLU A 134 -15.83 -2.43 1.25
C GLU A 134 -14.47 -1.70 1.27
N PRO A 135 -14.37 -0.48 0.70
CA PRO A 135 -13.17 0.34 0.86
C PRO A 135 -12.80 0.49 2.35
N GLN A 136 -11.52 0.35 2.68
CA GLN A 136 -11.03 0.33 4.06
C GLN A 136 -10.15 1.54 4.35
N ILE A 137 -10.10 1.92 5.62
CA ILE A 137 -9.24 3.00 6.09
C ILE A 137 -8.66 2.70 7.46
N ALA A 138 -7.35 2.86 7.61
CA ALA A 138 -6.69 2.80 8.91
C ALA A 138 -6.71 4.19 9.56
N LYS A 139 -7.37 4.30 10.70
CA LYS A 139 -7.47 5.53 11.48
C LYS A 139 -6.20 5.75 12.31
N PRO A 140 -5.86 6.99 12.66
CA PRO A 140 -4.76 7.27 13.57
C PRO A 140 -4.94 6.55 14.92
N HIS A 141 -3.88 6.16 15.64
CA HIS A 141 -2.45 6.26 15.31
C HIS A 141 -1.81 4.89 15.13
N THR A 142 -2.59 3.86 14.80
CA THR A 142 -2.10 2.50 14.57
C THR A 142 -2.65 1.96 13.25
N VAL A 143 -1.86 1.12 12.58
CA VAL A 143 -2.22 0.61 11.24
C VAL A 143 -3.37 -0.39 11.31
N ASP A 144 -3.49 -1.09 12.44
CA ASP A 144 -4.55 -2.06 12.72
C ASP A 144 -5.86 -1.44 13.22
N ASN A 145 -5.94 -0.12 13.42
CA ASN A 145 -7.20 0.57 13.73
C ASN A 145 -8.02 0.80 12.44
N VAL A 146 -8.45 -0.29 11.81
CA VAL A 146 -9.10 -0.27 10.49
C VAL A 146 -10.61 -0.32 10.64
N CYS A 147 -11.30 0.46 9.80
CA CYS A 147 -12.74 0.33 9.59
C CYS A 147 -13.09 0.52 8.11
N PRO A 148 -14.31 0.13 7.69
CA PRO A 148 -14.87 0.59 6.43
C PRO A 148 -14.85 2.11 6.31
N VAL A 149 -14.59 2.64 5.12
CA VAL A 149 -14.55 4.10 4.85
C VAL A 149 -15.86 4.79 5.23
N LYS A 150 -17.00 4.10 5.06
CA LYS A 150 -18.33 4.62 5.38
C LYS A 150 -18.49 5.09 6.84
N ASP A 151 -17.71 4.52 7.76
CA ASP A 151 -17.80 4.82 9.20
C ASP A 151 -17.11 6.13 9.59
N VAL A 152 -16.35 6.73 8.66
CA VAL A 152 -15.56 7.95 8.90
C VAL A 152 -15.75 9.00 7.80
N LEU A 153 -16.83 8.90 7.03
CA LEU A 153 -17.17 9.88 5.99
C LEU A 153 -17.32 11.28 6.57
N GLY A 154 -16.90 12.28 5.80
CA GLY A 154 -17.07 13.68 6.16
C GLY A 154 -16.03 14.23 7.16
N ILE A 155 -15.14 13.39 7.71
CA ILE A 155 -14.00 13.88 8.49
C ILE A 155 -13.16 14.80 7.60
N PRO A 156 -12.98 16.09 7.93
CA PRO A 156 -12.25 17.03 7.09
C PRO A 156 -10.79 16.59 6.93
N ILE A 157 -10.24 16.75 5.73
CA ILE A 157 -8.80 16.55 5.47
C ILE A 157 -8.17 17.86 5.00
N GLN A 158 -6.90 18.05 5.30
CA GLN A 158 -6.12 19.20 4.81
C GLN A 158 -5.07 18.77 3.80
N GLN A 159 -4.61 17.52 3.86
CA GLN A 159 -3.60 16.98 2.95
C GLN A 159 -3.96 15.58 2.45
N GLY A 160 -3.83 15.36 1.15
CA GLY A 160 -3.76 14.04 0.54
C GLY A 160 -2.34 13.69 0.10
N VAL A 161 -1.96 12.43 0.20
CA VAL A 161 -0.68 11.92 -0.29
C VAL A 161 -0.90 10.64 -1.12
N ILE A 162 -0.64 10.71 -2.42
CA ILE A 162 -0.66 9.57 -3.35
C ILE A 162 0.79 9.23 -3.70
N GLY A 163 1.23 8.00 -3.47
CA GLY A 163 2.59 7.59 -3.79
C GLY A 163 3.26 6.73 -2.71
N THR A 164 4.60 6.76 -2.71
CA THR A 164 5.51 5.99 -1.84
C THR A 164 5.72 4.52 -2.26
N CYS A 165 6.39 3.74 -1.41
CA CYS A 165 6.63 2.32 -1.67
C CYS A 165 5.37 1.46 -1.61
N THR A 166 4.26 1.92 -1.02
CA THR A 166 3.02 1.11 -0.84
C THR A 166 2.02 1.28 -1.97
N ASN A 167 1.67 2.51 -2.39
CA ASN A 167 0.85 2.74 -3.60
C ASN A 167 1.31 3.97 -4.42
N GLY A 168 2.42 3.83 -5.16
CA GLY A 168 2.96 4.83 -6.08
C GLY A 168 3.48 4.25 -7.40
N ARG A 169 3.11 3.02 -7.75
CA ARG A 169 3.41 2.44 -9.09
C ARG A 169 2.47 3.02 -10.14
N ILE A 170 2.67 2.64 -11.40
CA ILE A 170 1.90 3.20 -12.49
C ILE A 170 0.41 2.85 -12.37
N GLU A 171 0.04 1.63 -11.94
CA GLU A 171 -1.38 1.30 -11.75
C GLU A 171 -2.05 2.16 -10.67
N ASP A 172 -1.32 2.47 -9.58
CA ASP A 172 -1.81 3.31 -8.48
C ASP A 172 -2.07 4.74 -8.98
N LEU A 173 -1.17 5.26 -9.81
CA LEU A 173 -1.29 6.59 -10.41
C LEU A 173 -2.43 6.64 -11.43
N ARG A 174 -2.62 5.60 -12.25
CA ARG A 174 -3.75 5.53 -13.20
C ARG A 174 -5.10 5.58 -12.48
N VAL A 175 -5.25 4.85 -11.37
CA VAL A 175 -6.47 4.87 -10.54
C VAL A 175 -6.73 6.26 -9.98
N ALA A 176 -5.71 6.92 -9.43
CA ALA A 176 -5.89 8.27 -8.92
C ALA A 176 -6.18 9.28 -10.04
N ALA A 177 -5.51 9.17 -11.18
CA ALA A 177 -5.69 10.06 -12.31
C ALA A 177 -7.09 9.95 -12.92
N SER A 178 -7.66 8.74 -13.06
CA SER A 178 -9.03 8.58 -13.58
C SER A 178 -10.08 9.28 -12.72
N ILE A 179 -9.86 9.31 -11.40
CA ILE A 179 -10.72 10.04 -10.47
C ILE A 179 -10.48 11.55 -10.54
N LEU A 180 -9.25 12.00 -10.75
CA LEU A 180 -8.90 13.43 -10.74
C LEU A 180 -9.04 14.11 -12.11
N ASP A 181 -9.17 13.35 -13.19
CA ASP A 181 -9.22 13.89 -14.55
C ASP A 181 -10.39 14.85 -14.75
N GLY A 182 -10.09 15.98 -15.41
CA GLY A 182 -11.02 17.10 -15.61
C GLY A 182 -11.51 17.80 -14.33
N ARG A 183 -11.04 17.41 -13.14
CA ARG A 183 -11.52 17.90 -11.84
C ARG A 183 -10.45 18.71 -11.12
N LYS A 184 -10.85 19.47 -10.10
CA LYS A 184 -9.95 20.24 -9.23
C LYS A 184 -10.08 19.75 -7.80
N ILE A 185 -8.95 19.60 -7.10
CA ILE A 185 -8.97 19.28 -5.66
C ILE A 185 -9.69 20.38 -4.87
N HIS A 186 -10.24 20.02 -3.72
CA HIS A 186 -10.96 20.96 -2.87
C HIS A 186 -10.05 22.12 -2.43
N LYS A 187 -10.57 23.35 -2.42
CA LYS A 187 -9.78 24.58 -2.15
C LYS A 187 -9.04 24.60 -0.80
N ASN A 188 -9.51 23.83 0.17
CA ASN A 188 -8.90 23.71 1.50
C ASN A 188 -8.02 22.46 1.65
N THR A 189 -7.76 21.74 0.55
CA THR A 189 -6.88 20.57 0.53
C THR A 189 -5.67 20.82 -0.34
N ARG A 190 -4.55 20.23 0.06
CA ARG A 190 -3.38 20.06 -0.80
C ARG A 190 -3.18 18.59 -1.13
N LEU A 191 -2.80 18.30 -2.36
CA LEU A 191 -2.47 16.95 -2.79
C LEU A 191 -0.99 16.88 -3.17
N ILE A 192 -0.30 15.88 -2.63
CA ILE A 192 1.09 15.56 -2.99
C ILE A 192 1.10 14.22 -3.72
N VAL A 193 1.76 14.19 -4.88
CA VAL A 193 1.92 12.97 -5.69
C VAL A 193 3.40 12.61 -5.79
N ALA A 194 3.76 11.43 -5.28
CA ALA A 194 5.13 10.93 -5.21
C ALA A 194 5.28 9.59 -5.95
N PRO A 195 5.63 9.59 -7.25
CA PRO A 195 5.87 8.36 -8.00
C PRO A 195 6.93 7.48 -7.32
N ALA A 196 6.74 6.15 -7.38
CA ALA A 196 7.57 5.20 -6.63
C ALA A 196 9.00 5.09 -7.17
N SER A 197 9.22 5.42 -8.45
CA SER A 197 10.54 5.34 -9.08
C SER A 197 10.65 6.33 -10.24
N ARG A 198 11.88 6.51 -10.74
CA ARG A 198 12.14 7.27 -11.97
C ARG A 198 11.43 6.66 -13.19
N GLU A 199 11.42 5.33 -13.30
CA GLU A 199 10.73 4.62 -14.39
C GLU A 199 9.24 4.93 -14.38
N VAL A 200 8.59 4.84 -13.21
CA VAL A 200 7.17 5.15 -13.06
C VAL A 200 6.87 6.62 -13.34
N LEU A 201 7.74 7.55 -12.89
CA LEU A 201 7.57 8.97 -13.22
C LEU A 201 7.61 9.20 -14.73
N LEU A 202 8.57 8.60 -15.45
CA LEU A 202 8.67 8.75 -16.90
C LEU A 202 7.44 8.16 -17.60
N GLU A 203 7.01 6.96 -17.22
CA GLU A 203 5.79 6.33 -17.74
C GLU A 203 4.55 7.22 -17.51
N ALA A 204 4.39 7.76 -16.29
CA ALA A 204 3.30 8.67 -15.95
C ALA A 204 3.34 10.00 -16.72
N ILE A 205 4.53 10.48 -17.11
CA ILE A 205 4.67 11.65 -18.01
C ILE A 205 4.19 11.27 -19.41
N TYR A 206 4.65 10.14 -19.95
CA TYR A 206 4.27 9.68 -21.29
C TYR A 206 2.76 9.43 -21.43
N GLU A 207 2.12 8.94 -20.38
CA GLU A 207 0.67 8.72 -20.32
C GLU A 207 -0.14 9.98 -20.02
N GLY A 208 0.50 11.13 -19.76
CA GLY A 208 -0.18 12.37 -19.42
C GLY A 208 -0.74 12.42 -17.98
N LEU A 209 -0.51 11.40 -17.15
CA LEU A 209 -1.01 11.35 -15.76
C LEU A 209 -0.44 12.50 -14.92
N ILE A 210 0.82 12.86 -15.14
CA ILE A 210 1.44 14.01 -14.46
C ILE A 210 0.73 15.31 -14.82
N GLN A 211 0.34 15.49 -16.09
CA GLN A 211 -0.45 16.64 -16.52
C GLN A 211 -1.82 16.64 -15.82
N THR A 212 -2.51 15.49 -15.75
CA THR A 212 -3.77 15.35 -15.01
C THR A 212 -3.62 15.78 -13.55
N PHE A 213 -2.58 15.33 -12.84
CA PHE A 213 -2.36 15.72 -11.44
C PHE A 213 -2.07 17.21 -11.27
N VAL A 214 -1.21 17.78 -12.12
CA VAL A 214 -0.89 19.22 -12.06
C VAL A 214 -2.14 20.05 -12.39
N GLN A 215 -2.92 19.65 -13.40
CA GLN A 215 -4.18 20.28 -13.73
C GLN A 215 -5.19 20.17 -12.59
N ALA A 216 -5.24 19.05 -11.86
CA ALA A 216 -6.10 18.92 -10.69
C ALA A 216 -5.68 19.81 -9.50
N GLY A 217 -4.47 20.38 -9.53
CA GLY A 217 -3.91 21.24 -8.47
C GLY A 217 -2.95 20.52 -7.52
N ALA A 218 -2.47 19.33 -7.90
CA ALA A 218 -1.52 18.57 -7.11
C ALA A 218 -0.08 19.09 -7.25
N ALA A 219 0.70 18.96 -6.19
CA ALA A 219 2.15 19.10 -6.21
C ALA A 219 2.79 17.73 -6.47
N VAL A 220 3.33 17.54 -7.67
CA VAL A 220 4.12 16.36 -8.03
C VAL A 220 5.55 16.54 -7.52
N VAL A 221 6.04 15.62 -6.71
CA VAL A 221 7.39 15.65 -6.14
C VAL A 221 8.31 14.65 -6.84
N THR A 222 9.63 14.80 -6.64
CA THR A 222 10.58 13.85 -7.20
C THR A 222 10.35 12.44 -6.63
N PRO A 223 10.66 11.38 -7.40
CA PRO A 223 10.37 10.01 -6.99
C PRO A 223 11.02 9.67 -5.65
N GLY A 224 10.26 9.07 -4.74
CA GLY A 224 10.74 8.75 -3.41
C GLY A 224 9.61 8.53 -2.41
N CYS A 225 9.95 8.66 -1.12
CA CYS A 225 9.01 8.39 -0.03
C CYS A 225 8.04 9.55 0.26
N GLY A 226 8.20 10.72 -0.39
CA GLY A 226 7.46 11.94 -0.02
C GLY A 226 7.52 12.17 1.50
N PRO A 227 6.44 12.65 2.15
CA PRO A 227 6.43 12.94 3.58
C PRO A 227 6.33 11.69 4.48
N CYS A 228 6.37 10.46 3.96
CA CYS A 228 6.08 9.22 4.70
C CYS A 228 6.92 8.99 5.97
N VAL A 229 8.16 9.50 5.99
CA VAL A 229 9.05 9.43 7.16
C VAL A 229 9.39 10.82 7.73
N GLY A 230 8.56 11.81 7.44
CA GLY A 230 8.78 13.21 7.86
C GLY A 230 9.95 13.89 7.14
N THR A 231 10.45 13.28 6.07
CA THR A 231 11.47 13.85 5.19
C THR A 231 10.78 14.34 3.92
N HIS A 232 11.24 15.46 3.34
CA HIS A 232 10.83 15.90 1.99
C HIS A 232 9.34 16.34 1.86
N ASN A 233 9.11 17.55 1.34
CA ASN A 233 7.83 18.16 0.94
C ASN A 233 6.54 17.57 1.54
N GLY A 234 5.80 18.37 2.32
CA GLY A 234 4.47 18.01 2.80
C GLY A 234 4.39 17.57 4.25
N VAL A 235 5.28 18.07 5.12
CA VAL A 235 5.14 17.91 6.56
C VAL A 235 3.83 18.61 6.99
N PRO A 236 2.88 17.90 7.64
CA PRO A 236 1.62 18.49 8.06
C PRO A 236 1.78 19.44 9.25
N SER A 237 0.87 20.41 9.35
CA SER A 237 0.77 21.35 10.46
C SER A 237 0.00 20.75 11.64
N ASP A 238 -0.02 21.48 12.75
CA ASP A 238 -0.74 21.08 13.97
C ASP A 238 -2.24 20.91 13.69
N GLY A 239 -2.81 19.79 14.16
CA GLY A 239 -4.24 19.51 14.07
C GLY A 239 -4.72 19.08 12.68
N GLU A 240 -3.84 18.98 11.69
CA GLU A 240 -4.24 18.57 10.35
C GLU A 240 -4.50 17.07 10.24
N ASN A 241 -5.57 16.73 9.53
CA ASN A 241 -5.87 15.39 9.06
C ASN A 241 -5.25 15.19 7.68
N VAL A 242 -4.39 14.18 7.58
CA VAL A 242 -3.76 13.71 6.34
C VAL A 242 -4.39 12.38 5.95
N ILE A 243 -4.79 12.22 4.69
CA ILE A 243 -5.11 10.90 4.13
C ILE A 243 -4.01 10.47 3.17
N SER A 244 -3.48 9.26 3.35
CA SER A 244 -2.26 8.83 2.67
C SER A 244 -2.35 7.39 2.16
N THR A 245 -1.70 7.17 1.03
CA THR A 245 -1.43 5.86 0.46
C THR A 245 -0.24 5.13 1.09
N ALA A 246 0.49 5.77 2.01
CA ALA A 246 1.62 5.16 2.73
C ALA A 246 1.20 3.97 3.61
N ASN A 247 2.17 3.26 4.19
CA ASN A 247 1.93 2.08 5.04
C ASN A 247 1.79 2.37 6.54
N ARG A 248 2.20 3.54 7.03
CA ARG A 248 2.29 3.82 8.49
C ARG A 248 1.65 5.14 8.87
N ASN A 249 0.94 5.15 10.00
CA ASN A 249 0.21 6.31 10.54
C ASN A 249 0.53 6.61 12.02
N PHE A 250 1.65 6.10 12.53
CA PHE A 250 2.09 6.37 13.91
C PHE A 250 2.20 7.87 14.18
N LYS A 251 2.03 8.26 15.45
CA LYS A 251 2.18 9.65 15.87
C LYS A 251 3.58 10.18 15.50
N GLY A 252 3.63 11.30 14.79
CA GLY A 252 4.89 11.90 14.32
C GLY A 252 5.48 11.24 13.07
N ARG A 253 4.79 10.27 12.46
CA ARG A 253 5.33 9.52 11.31
C ARG A 253 5.67 10.42 10.11
N MET A 254 4.86 11.45 9.86
CA MET A 254 5.12 12.45 8.81
C MET A 254 5.84 13.70 9.34
N GLY A 255 6.59 13.59 10.44
CA GLY A 255 7.38 14.68 11.03
C GLY A 255 6.66 15.35 12.21
N ASN A 256 5.47 15.91 11.99
CA ASN A 256 4.71 16.56 13.05
C ASN A 256 3.91 15.56 13.90
N ASN A 257 4.13 15.56 15.20
CA ASN A 257 3.44 14.67 16.15
C ASN A 257 2.04 15.15 16.57
N ARG A 258 1.61 16.33 16.11
CA ARG A 258 0.26 16.88 16.29
C ARG A 258 -0.65 16.72 15.07
N ALA A 259 -0.18 16.03 14.04
CA ALA A 259 -0.97 15.67 12.87
C ALA A 259 -1.60 14.27 13.01
N PHE A 260 -2.71 14.07 12.32
CA PHE A 260 -3.46 12.81 12.29
C PHE A 260 -3.37 12.20 10.89
N ILE A 261 -2.96 10.94 10.80
CA ILE A 261 -2.73 10.28 9.52
C ILE A 261 -3.72 9.13 9.36
N TYR A 262 -4.48 9.15 8.27
CA TYR A 262 -5.36 8.08 7.83
C TYR A 262 -4.73 7.37 6.64
N LEU A 263 -4.80 6.05 6.58
CA LEU A 263 -4.27 5.28 5.46
C LEU A 263 -5.40 4.71 4.61
N GLY A 264 -5.36 4.91 3.29
CA GLY A 264 -6.37 4.41 2.36
C GLY A 264 -5.77 4.08 1.00
N SER A 265 -6.58 3.47 0.13
CA SER A 265 -6.22 3.20 -1.27
C SER A 265 -6.04 4.49 -2.08
N PRO A 266 -5.33 4.44 -3.23
CA PRO A 266 -5.24 5.58 -4.15
C PRO A 266 -6.60 6.16 -4.51
N ALA A 267 -7.60 5.31 -4.71
CA ALA A 267 -8.96 5.72 -5.01
C ALA A 267 -9.59 6.50 -3.85
N THR A 268 -9.51 5.98 -2.63
CA THR A 268 -10.06 6.64 -1.43
C THR A 268 -9.39 7.99 -1.19
N VAL A 269 -8.06 8.09 -1.37
CA VAL A 269 -7.32 9.35 -1.25
C VAL A 269 -7.76 10.34 -2.33
N ALA A 270 -7.84 9.92 -3.59
CA ALA A 270 -8.24 10.76 -4.72
C ALA A 270 -9.68 11.30 -4.54
N ALA A 271 -10.61 10.45 -4.14
CA ALA A 271 -11.99 10.86 -3.83
C ALA A 271 -12.04 11.87 -2.67
N SER A 272 -11.27 11.61 -1.61
CA SER A 272 -11.27 12.46 -0.42
C SER A 272 -10.72 13.86 -0.69
N VAL A 273 -9.65 14.00 -1.49
CA VAL A 273 -9.11 15.32 -1.85
C VAL A 273 -10.02 16.13 -2.76
N LEU A 274 -10.86 15.48 -3.58
CA LEU A 274 -11.89 16.18 -4.34
C LEU A 274 -12.99 16.75 -3.42
N LYS A 275 -13.37 16.01 -2.38
CA LYS A 275 -14.43 16.39 -1.45
C LYS A 275 -13.98 17.30 -0.31
N GLY A 276 -12.68 17.33 0.00
CA GLY A 276 -12.15 18.06 1.17
C GLY A 276 -12.33 17.34 2.50
N SER A 277 -12.82 16.11 2.47
CA SER A 277 -13.09 15.25 3.61
C SER A 277 -13.00 13.79 3.19
N ILE A 278 -12.87 12.87 4.15
CA ILE A 278 -12.84 11.43 3.86
C ILE A 278 -14.13 11.04 3.11
N ALA A 279 -13.95 10.41 1.95
CA ALA A 279 -15.04 10.09 1.03
C ALA A 279 -14.91 8.65 0.51
N ASP A 280 -16.06 8.05 0.19
CA ASP A 280 -16.11 6.74 -0.44
C ASP A 280 -15.72 6.87 -1.93
N PRO A 281 -14.72 6.13 -2.42
CA PRO A 281 -14.32 6.21 -3.82
C PRO A 281 -15.43 5.83 -4.79
N ARG A 282 -16.39 4.98 -4.38
CA ARG A 282 -17.50 4.51 -5.23
C ARG A 282 -18.45 5.65 -5.61
N GLU A 283 -18.44 6.78 -4.92
CA GLU A 283 -19.25 7.96 -5.28
C GLU A 283 -18.73 8.71 -6.51
N VAL A 284 -17.46 8.49 -6.90
CA VAL A 284 -16.77 9.26 -7.95
C VAL A 284 -16.13 8.40 -9.03
N LEU A 285 -16.09 7.07 -8.81
CA LEU A 285 -15.79 6.08 -9.83
C LEU A 285 -17.00 6.01 -10.79
N LEU A 286 -16.72 6.18 -12.08
CA LEU A 286 -17.68 6.09 -13.18
C LEU A 286 -17.52 4.75 -13.89
#